data_AF-A0AAP6BEI9-F1
#
_entry.id   AF-A0AAP6BEI9-F1
#
_cell.length_a   1.000
_cell.length_b   1.000
_cell.length_c   1.000
_cell.angle_alpha   90.00
_cell.angle_beta   90.00
_cell.angle_gamma   90.00
#
_symmetry.space_group_name_H-M   'P 1'
#
loop_
_entity.id
_entity.type
_entity.pdbx_description
1 polymer ?
#
loop_
_entity_poly.entity_id
_entity_poly.type
_entity_poly.pdbx_seq_one_letter_code
_entity_poly.pdbx_strand_id
1 'polypeptide(L)'
;MEPLTFDYDYLHFRVDRGVFEQFSLAAPAQGFRIPLRWLGATIHYKKPGRPGKLYVGSVRDPGAALYGTDRLAFSYSSSPSFEIPPVDEALFRAYFTEVAALADRRVAAL
;
A
#
# COMPACT_ATOMS: atom_id res chain seq x y z
N MET A 1 2.93 14.61 -15.80
CA MET A 1 2.88 14.58 -14.33
C MET A 1 4.11 13.80 -13.89
N GLU A 2 4.84 14.30 -12.90
CA GLU A 2 5.96 13.54 -12.34
C GLU A 2 5.43 12.31 -11.59
N PRO A 3 6.19 11.19 -11.56
CA PRO A 3 5.80 10.04 -10.76
C PRO A 3 5.71 10.40 -9.28
N LEU A 4 4.65 9.95 -8.60
CA LEU A 4 4.57 10.02 -7.15
C LEU A 4 5.41 8.88 -6.57
N THR A 5 6.36 9.18 -5.68
CA THR A 5 7.26 8.18 -5.10
C THR A 5 7.22 8.18 -3.58
N PHE A 6 7.52 7.04 -2.98
CA PHE A 6 7.67 6.89 -1.54
C PHE A 6 8.74 5.87 -1.22
N ASP A 7 9.70 6.30 -0.41
CA ASP A 7 10.83 5.48 0.04
C ASP A 7 10.70 5.23 1.55
N TYR A 8 10.84 3.97 1.95
CA TYR A 8 10.84 3.57 3.35
C TYR A 8 11.72 2.35 3.56
N ASP A 9 12.82 2.52 4.28
CA ASP A 9 13.83 1.47 4.47
C ASP A 9 14.28 0.89 3.11
N TYR A 10 14.09 -0.41 2.86
CA TYR A 10 14.41 -1.06 1.56
C TYR A 10 13.23 -1.08 0.57
N LEU A 11 12.16 -0.33 0.84
CA LEU A 11 10.97 -0.26 0.01
C LEU A 11 10.97 1.01 -0.84
N HIS A 12 10.75 0.85 -2.14
CA HIS A 12 10.48 1.96 -3.05
C HIS A 12 9.12 1.75 -3.71
N PHE A 13 8.22 2.71 -3.53
CA PHE A 13 6.95 2.78 -4.23
C PHE A 13 6.99 3.87 -5.28
N ARG A 14 6.34 3.58 -6.41
CA ARG A 14 6.14 4.55 -7.48
C ARG A 14 4.74 4.42 -8.04
N VAL A 15 4.10 5.56 -8.28
CA VAL A 15 2.87 5.65 -9.07
C VAL A 15 3.16 6.46 -10.33
N ASP A 16 2.94 5.84 -11.48
CA ASP A 16 3.08 6.48 -12.77
C ASP A 16 2.02 5.96 -13.74
N ARG A 17 1.44 6.86 -14.55
CA ARG A 17 0.43 6.55 -15.58
C ARG A 17 -0.69 5.60 -15.11
N GLY A 18 -1.18 5.76 -13.87
CA GLY A 18 -2.27 4.97 -13.32
C GLY A 18 -1.87 3.55 -12.87
N VAL A 19 -0.58 3.28 -12.72
CA VAL A 19 -0.03 2.01 -12.22
C VAL A 19 0.78 2.28 -10.96
N PHE A 20 0.53 1.50 -9.92
CA PHE A 20 1.38 1.40 -8.75
C PHE A 20 2.43 0.32 -8.98
N GLU A 21 3.67 0.64 -8.66
CA GLU A 21 4.83 -0.24 -8.72
C GLU A 21 5.47 -0.31 -7.33
N GLN A 22 5.68 -1.53 -6.84
CA GLN A 22 6.48 -1.78 -5.64
C GLN A 22 7.81 -2.41 -6.05
N PHE A 23 8.90 -1.85 -5.52
CA PHE A 23 10.25 -2.38 -5.60
C PHE A 23 10.78 -2.62 -4.19
N SER A 24 11.44 -3.77 -3.99
CA SER A 24 12.16 -4.07 -2.76
C SER A 24 13.64 -4.15 -3.08
N LEU A 25 14.46 -3.27 -2.49
CA LEU A 25 15.91 -3.31 -2.63
C LEU A 25 16.51 -4.55 -1.97
N ALA A 26 15.84 -5.12 -0.97
CA ALA A 26 16.23 -6.37 -0.34
C ALA A 26 15.87 -7.62 -1.17
N ALA A 27 14.92 -7.50 -2.12
CA ALA A 27 14.46 -8.60 -2.97
C ALA A 27 13.99 -8.08 -4.34
N PRO A 28 14.91 -7.62 -5.20
CA PRO A 28 14.57 -6.88 -6.42
C PRO A 28 13.74 -7.68 -7.44
N ALA A 29 13.82 -9.02 -7.40
CA ALA A 29 13.03 -9.90 -8.26
C ALA A 29 11.54 -10.02 -7.84
N GLN A 30 11.14 -9.53 -6.66
CA GLN A 30 9.79 -9.67 -6.11
C GLN A 30 8.90 -8.43 -6.28
N GLY A 31 9.33 -7.47 -7.12
CA GLY A 31 8.51 -6.31 -7.43
C GLY A 31 7.20 -6.70 -8.12
N PHE A 32 6.16 -5.89 -7.95
CA PHE A 32 4.89 -6.11 -8.63
C PHE A 32 4.23 -4.79 -9.03
N ARG A 33 3.31 -4.89 -10.00
CA ARG A 33 2.62 -3.76 -10.60
C ARG A 33 1.11 -3.96 -10.54
N ILE A 34 0.37 -2.93 -10.14
CA ILE A 34 -1.08 -2.99 -9.98
C ILE A 34 -1.70 -1.71 -10.55
N PRO A 35 -2.66 -1.80 -11.48
CA PRO A 35 -3.45 -0.64 -11.88
C PRO A 35 -4.18 -0.03 -10.67
N LEU A 36 -4.12 1.29 -10.50
CA LEU A 36 -4.63 1.97 -9.29
C LEU A 36 -6.09 1.65 -8.96
N ARG A 37 -6.94 1.45 -9.98
CA ARG A 37 -8.35 1.07 -9.80
C ARG A 37 -8.53 -0.24 -9.01
N TRP A 38 -7.52 -1.11 -9.01
CA TRP A 38 -7.53 -2.41 -8.34
C TRP A 38 -6.61 -2.45 -7.11
N LEU A 39 -5.93 -1.36 -6.77
CA LEU A 39 -4.97 -1.35 -5.66
C LEU A 39 -5.68 -1.46 -4.30
N GLY A 40 -5.15 -2.27 -3.41
CA GLY A 40 -5.49 -2.24 -1.99
C GLY A 40 -4.21 -2.18 -1.17
N ALA A 41 -4.29 -1.51 -0.03
CA ALA A 41 -3.22 -1.40 0.92
C ALA A 41 -3.77 -1.34 2.36
N THR A 42 -3.10 -1.99 3.29
CA THR A 42 -3.47 -1.90 4.71
C THR A 42 -2.29 -2.28 5.58
N ILE A 43 -2.11 -1.60 6.72
CA ILE A 43 -1.19 -2.06 7.76
C ILE A 43 -2.01 -2.83 8.78
N HIS A 44 -1.61 -4.08 9.02
CA HIS A 44 -2.27 -4.95 9.97
C HIS A 44 -1.43 -5.14 11.22
N TYR A 45 -1.98 -4.72 12.35
CA TYR A 45 -1.40 -4.91 13.68
C TYR A 45 -1.99 -6.17 14.33
N LYS A 46 -1.14 -7.15 14.64
CA LYS A 46 -1.58 -8.35 15.37
C LYS A 46 -1.92 -8.06 16.84
N LYS A 47 -1.28 -7.04 17.43
CA LYS A 47 -1.47 -6.60 18.82
C LYS A 47 -1.27 -5.08 18.91
N PRO A 48 -1.98 -4.37 19.81
CA PRO A 48 -1.74 -2.96 20.07
C PRO A 48 -0.28 -2.70 20.47
N GLY A 49 0.29 -1.60 19.97
CA GLY A 49 1.66 -1.16 20.30
C GLY A 49 2.79 -2.03 19.72
N ARG A 50 2.48 -3.07 18.95
CA ARG A 50 3.48 -3.85 18.21
C ARG A 50 3.61 -3.34 16.78
N PRO A 51 4.77 -3.52 16.13
CA PRO A 51 4.90 -3.26 14.71
C PRO A 51 3.86 -4.01 13.87
N GLY A 52 3.34 -3.33 12.85
CA GLY A 52 2.37 -3.86 11.91
C GLY A 52 3.04 -4.45 10.67
N LYS A 53 2.26 -5.21 9.90
CA LYS A 53 2.68 -5.68 8.57
C LYS A 53 1.88 -4.96 7.50
N LEU A 54 2.58 -4.40 6.53
CA LEU A 54 1.95 -3.85 5.34
C LEU A 54 1.51 -4.99 4.43
N TYR A 55 0.25 -4.93 3.99
CA TYR A 55 -0.27 -5.72 2.90
C TYR A 55 -0.56 -4.77 1.74
N VAL A 56 0.00 -5.06 0.57
CA VAL A 56 -0.30 -4.36 -0.68
C VAL A 56 -0.64 -5.38 -1.76
N GLY A 57 -1.66 -5.11 -2.55
CA GLY A 57 -2.18 -6.11 -3.47
C GLY A 57 -3.34 -5.63 -4.32
N SER A 58 -3.95 -6.58 -5.04
CA SER A 58 -5.14 -6.32 -5.83
C SER A 58 -6.40 -6.65 -5.03
N VAL A 59 -7.42 -5.82 -5.14
CA VAL A 59 -8.75 -6.06 -4.53
C VAL A 59 -9.69 -6.73 -5.52
N ARG A 60 -10.72 -7.40 -4.99
CA ARG A 60 -11.82 -7.99 -5.79
C ARG A 60 -12.83 -6.94 -6.27
N ASP A 61 -13.03 -5.88 -5.50
CA ASP A 61 -14.00 -4.81 -5.75
C ASP A 61 -13.28 -3.45 -5.78
N PRO A 62 -13.30 -2.70 -6.89
CA PRO A 62 -12.66 -1.40 -6.98
C PRO A 62 -13.30 -0.33 -6.07
N GLY A 63 -14.54 -0.55 -5.59
CA GLY A 63 -15.21 0.31 -4.61
C GLY A 63 -14.70 0.15 -3.17
N ALA A 64 -13.87 -0.87 -2.90
CA ALA A 64 -13.17 -1.00 -1.63
C ALA A 64 -12.24 0.19 -1.39
N ALA A 65 -12.01 0.54 -0.11
CA ALA A 65 -11.04 1.55 0.24
C ALA A 65 -9.64 1.15 -0.26
N LEU A 66 -8.92 2.11 -0.84
CA LEU A 66 -7.56 1.89 -1.33
C LEU A 66 -6.57 1.70 -0.17
N TYR A 67 -6.75 2.46 0.92
CA TYR A 67 -5.98 2.28 2.16
C TYR A 67 -6.88 1.97 3.35
N GLY A 68 -6.40 1.12 4.25
CA GLY A 68 -7.23 0.48 5.28
C GLY A 68 -8.15 -0.58 4.66
N THR A 69 -7.74 -1.19 3.54
CA THR A 69 -8.47 -2.27 2.89
C THR A 69 -8.68 -3.44 3.85
N ASP A 70 -9.89 -4.00 3.90
CA ASP A 70 -10.15 -5.25 4.61
C ASP A 70 -9.28 -6.36 4.00
N ARG A 71 -8.57 -7.11 4.85
CA ARG A 71 -7.69 -8.21 4.41
C ARG A 71 -8.44 -9.27 3.59
N LEU A 72 -9.73 -9.46 3.82
CA LEU A 72 -10.56 -10.41 3.07
C LEU A 72 -10.97 -9.90 1.68
N ALA A 73 -10.84 -8.60 1.42
CA ALA A 73 -11.18 -7.98 0.14
C ALA A 73 -10.08 -8.14 -0.94
N PHE A 74 -8.88 -8.57 -0.54
CA PHE A 74 -7.78 -8.86 -1.48
C PHE A 74 -8.06 -10.11 -2.31
N SER A 75 -7.88 -10.00 -3.62
CA SER A 75 -7.75 -11.16 -4.52
C SER A 75 -6.34 -11.74 -4.47
N TYR A 76 -5.34 -10.86 -4.32
CA TYR A 76 -3.94 -11.18 -4.08
C TYR A 76 -3.34 -10.09 -3.21
N SER A 77 -2.45 -10.44 -2.27
CA SER A 77 -1.64 -9.45 -1.56
C SER A 77 -0.27 -10.03 -1.27
N SER A 78 0.71 -9.14 -1.19
CA SER A 78 2.04 -9.42 -0.67
C SER A 78 2.28 -8.59 0.59
N SER A 79 3.18 -9.07 1.43
CA SER A 79 3.71 -8.31 2.55
C SER A 79 5.22 -8.30 2.39
N PRO A 80 5.88 -7.13 2.36
CA PRO A 80 7.31 -7.09 2.52
C PRO A 80 7.70 -7.63 3.91
N SER A 81 8.95 -8.09 4.04
CA SER A 81 9.42 -8.79 5.23
C SER A 81 9.71 -7.88 6.44
N PHE A 82 9.66 -6.56 6.28
CA PHE A 82 9.90 -5.62 7.36
C PHE A 82 8.60 -5.32 8.14
N GLU A 83 8.76 -4.87 9.38
CA GLU A 83 7.65 -4.46 10.24
C GLU A 83 7.60 -2.93 10.35
N ILE A 84 6.39 -2.38 10.48
CA ILE A 84 6.16 -0.93 10.53
C ILE A 84 5.80 -0.52 11.95
N PRO A 85 6.64 0.29 12.63
CA PRO A 85 6.29 0.86 13.92
C PRO A 85 4.95 1.62 13.86
N PRO A 86 4.10 1.57 14.90
CA PRO A 86 2.82 2.30 14.89
C PRO A 86 2.96 3.81 14.64
N VAL A 87 4.05 4.42 15.08
CA VAL A 87 4.32 5.86 14.85
C VAL A 87 4.48 6.20 13.37
N ASP A 88 4.92 5.24 12.54
CA ASP A 88 5.19 5.44 11.13
C ASP A 88 3.94 5.18 10.25
N GLU A 89 2.84 4.67 10.81
CA GLU A 89 1.58 4.44 10.05
C GLU A 89 1.11 5.72 9.35
N ALA A 90 1.31 6.87 9.99
CA ALA A 90 0.92 8.17 9.46
C ALA A 90 1.60 8.48 8.11
N LEU A 91 2.85 8.03 7.91
CA LEU A 91 3.59 8.20 6.66
C LEU A 91 2.93 7.41 5.52
N PHE A 92 2.58 6.14 5.78
CA PHE A 92 1.90 5.29 4.81
C PHE A 92 0.48 5.79 4.51
N ARG A 93 -0.24 6.24 5.55
CA ARG A 93 -1.57 6.83 5.37
C ARG A 93 -1.51 8.08 4.49
N ALA A 94 -0.58 9.00 4.76
CA ALA A 94 -0.41 10.21 3.94
C ALA A 94 -0.13 9.86 2.48
N TYR A 95 0.84 8.97 2.23
CA TYR A 95 1.17 8.52 0.89
C TYR A 95 -0.03 7.88 0.17
N PHE A 96 -0.69 6.90 0.79
CA PHE A 96 -1.82 6.23 0.13
C PHE A 96 -3.07 7.12 0.03
N THR A 97 -3.19 8.19 0.82
CA THR A 97 -4.22 9.23 0.59
C THR A 97 -3.97 9.96 -0.72
N GLU A 98 -2.73 10.32 -1.05
CA GLU A 98 -2.40 10.91 -2.34
C GLU A 98 -2.64 9.93 -3.49
N VAL A 99 -2.25 8.66 -3.33
CA VAL A 99 -2.52 7.60 -4.32
C VAL A 99 -4.02 7.41 -4.53
N ALA A 100 -4.82 7.46 -3.47
CA ALA A 100 -6.27 7.36 -3.54
C ALA A 100 -6.90 8.53 -4.29
N ALA A 101 -6.40 9.76 -4.09
CA ALA A 101 -6.83 10.92 -4.85
C ALA A 101 -6.52 10.78 -6.36
N LEU A 102 -5.33 10.27 -6.72
CA LEU A 102 -4.97 9.98 -8.12
C LEU A 102 -5.85 8.91 -8.77
N ALA A 103 -6.41 8.01 -7.95
CA ALA A 103 -7.26 6.91 -8.39
C ALA A 103 -8.77 7.24 -8.38
N ASP A 104 -9.16 8.41 -7.87
CA ASP A 104 -10.55 8.75 -7.50
C ASP A 104 -11.18 7.69 -6.57
N ARG A 105 -10.45 7.31 -5.52
CA ARG A 105 -10.85 6.27 -4.56
C ARG A 105 -10.75 6.78 -3.12
N ARG A 106 -11.47 6.10 -2.22
CA ARG A 106 -11.53 6.45 -0.79
C ARG A 106 -10.42 5.78 0.02
N VAL A 107 -10.09 6.39 1.15
CA VAL A 107 -9.32 5.78 2.26
C VAL A 107 -10.29 5.46 3.41
N ALA A 108 -10.06 4.38 4.15
CA ALA A 108 -10.87 4.07 5.32
C ALA A 108 -10.63 5.08 6.46
N ALA A 109 -11.70 5.44 7.16
CA ALA A 109 -11.62 6.23 8.38
C ALA A 109 -10.79 5.51 9.45
N LEU A 110 -10.14 6.29 10.33
CA LEU A 110 -9.43 5.79 11.51
C LEU A 110 -10.38 5.17 12.53
#